data_AF-A0A2N1V201-F1
#
_entry.id   AF-A0A2N1V201-F1
#
_cell.length_a   1.000
_cell.length_b   1.000
_cell.length_c   1.000
_cell.angle_alpha   90.00
_cell.angle_beta   90.00
_cell.angle_gamma   90.00
#
_symmetry.space_group_name_H-M   'P 1'
#
loop_
_entity.id
_entity.type
_entity.pdbx_description
1 polymer ?
#
loop_
_entity_poly.entity_id
_entity_poly.type
_entity_poly.pdbx_seq_one_letter_code
_entity_poly.pdbx_strand_id
1 'polypeptide(L)'
;MKKLKDFLMLTCKKAATLIDKKAEVKLSWKENMQLTMHKSMCETCSAYEKQSKFMDKVLHRQIHADSEADLPIIKNKELQDKIISKCK
;
A
#
# COMPACT_ATOMS: atom_id res chain seq x y z
N MET A 1 19.03 -15.50 25.37
CA MET A 1 18.35 -14.19 25.30
C MET A 1 18.51 -13.43 23.97
N LYS A 2 18.98 -14.05 22.86
CA LYS A 2 19.17 -13.35 21.57
C LYS A 2 18.00 -13.55 20.57
N LYS A 3 17.23 -14.62 20.66
CA LYS A 3 16.23 -15.00 19.63
C LYS A 3 14.86 -14.32 19.74
N LEU A 4 14.53 -13.69 20.87
CA LEU A 4 13.22 -13.07 21.11
C LEU A 4 13.16 -11.60 20.63
N LYS A 5 14.27 -10.86 20.76
CA LYS A 5 14.40 -9.49 20.23
C LYS A 5 14.30 -9.47 18.71
N ASP A 6 14.91 -10.44 18.02
CA ASP A 6 14.88 -10.52 16.56
C ASP A 6 13.50 -10.90 16.00
N PHE A 7 12.64 -11.55 16.81
CA PHE A 7 11.29 -11.91 16.41
C PHE A 7 10.25 -10.81 16.67
N LEU A 8 10.48 -9.94 17.66
CA LEU A 8 9.51 -8.92 18.09
C LEU A 8 9.93 -7.48 17.74
N MET A 9 11.22 -7.18 17.61
CA MET A 9 11.72 -5.84 17.28
C MET A 9 12.14 -5.76 15.81
N LEU A 10 11.34 -5.06 15.01
CA LEU A 10 11.73 -4.64 13.67
C LEU A 10 12.90 -3.65 13.77
N THR A 11 13.85 -3.74 12.83
CA THR A 11 14.78 -2.64 12.58
C THR A 11 14.03 -1.50 11.86
N CYS A 12 14.48 -0.25 12.02
CA CYS A 12 13.89 0.88 11.30
C CYS A 12 13.90 0.66 9.77
N LYS A 13 14.95 0.03 9.24
CA LYS A 13 15.04 -0.37 7.83
C LYS A 13 13.90 -1.30 7.42
N LYS A 14 13.65 -2.37 8.21
CA LYS A 14 12.56 -3.30 7.91
C LYS A 14 11.19 -2.67 8.10
N ALA A 15 11.03 -1.79 9.10
CA ALA A 15 9.81 -1.03 9.31
C ALA A 15 9.50 -0.12 8.11
N ALA A 16 10.49 0.61 7.57
CA ALA A 16 10.34 1.40 6.35
C ALA A 16 9.90 0.53 5.17
N THR A 17 10.54 -0.62 4.95
CA THR A 17 10.11 -1.57 3.90
C THR A 17 8.67 -2.05 4.08
N LEU A 18 8.22 -2.31 5.31
CA LEU A 18 6.83 -2.71 5.58
C LEU A 18 5.84 -1.55 5.41
N ILE A 19 6.26 -0.31 5.66
CA ILE A 19 5.45 0.89 5.39
C ILE A 19 5.19 1.01 3.90
N ASP A 20 6.22 0.90 3.06
CA ASP A 20 6.05 0.99 1.61
C ASP A 20 5.28 -0.21 1.06
N LYS A 21 5.58 -1.42 1.54
CA LYS A 21 4.81 -2.63 1.17
C LYS A 21 3.32 -2.47 1.49
N LYS A 22 2.96 -1.81 2.60
CA LYS A 22 1.56 -1.58 2.99
C LYS A 22 0.83 -0.62 2.05
N ALA A 23 1.53 0.26 1.35
CA ALA A 23 0.95 1.17 0.37
C ALA A 23 0.48 0.43 -0.89
N GLU A 24 1.26 -0.56 -1.33
CA GLU A 24 0.97 -1.34 -2.54
C GLU A 24 0.10 -2.58 -2.28
N VAL A 25 0.33 -3.27 -1.16
CA VAL A 25 -0.30 -4.56 -0.86
C VAL A 25 -0.67 -4.70 0.61
N LYS A 26 -1.62 -5.60 0.91
CA LYS A 26 -1.95 -5.92 2.30
C LYS A 26 -0.77 -6.64 2.98
N LEU A 27 -0.40 -6.15 4.15
CA LEU A 27 0.52 -6.86 5.04
C LEU A 27 -0.15 -8.09 5.65
N SER A 28 0.66 -9.11 5.95
CA SER A 28 0.20 -10.20 6.81
C SER A 28 -0.13 -9.67 8.21
N TRP A 29 -0.99 -10.38 8.95
CA TRP A 29 -1.38 -9.98 10.30
C TRP A 29 -0.19 -9.77 11.23
N LYS A 30 0.81 -10.66 11.15
CA LYS A 30 2.07 -10.57 11.91
C LYS A 30 2.87 -9.32 11.54
N GLU A 31 3.08 -9.06 10.25
CA GLU A 31 3.81 -7.87 9.78
C GLU A 31 3.11 -6.58 10.23
N ASN A 32 1.78 -6.54 10.14
CA ASN A 32 1.01 -5.37 10.54
C ASN A 32 1.08 -5.14 12.05
N MET A 33 1.02 -6.20 12.87
CA MET A 33 1.17 -6.11 14.33
C MET A 33 2.57 -5.59 14.71
N GLN A 34 3.63 -6.20 14.14
CA GLN A 34 5.02 -5.80 14.38
C GLN A 34 5.27 -4.34 13.97
N LEU A 35 4.77 -3.94 12.79
CA LEU A 35 4.94 -2.57 12.30
C LEU A 35 4.21 -1.56 13.19
N THR A 36 3.01 -1.91 13.66
CA THR A 36 2.23 -1.04 14.56
C THR A 36 2.98 -0.80 15.87
N MET A 37 3.50 -1.88 16.47
CA MET A 37 4.29 -1.80 17.71
C MET A 37 5.59 -0.99 17.51
N HIS A 38 6.31 -1.18 16.40
CA HIS A 38 7.54 -0.43 16.15
C HIS A 38 7.28 1.08 15.98
N LYS A 39 6.23 1.45 15.23
CA LYS A 39 5.88 2.86 15.02
C LYS A 39 5.43 3.56 16.30
N SER A 40 4.76 2.87 17.22
CA SER A 40 4.36 3.47 18.50
C SER A 40 5.52 3.83 19.42
N MET A 41 6.72 3.29 19.17
CA MET A 41 7.93 3.57 19.95
C MET A 41 9.03 4.31 19.15
N CYS A 42 8.83 4.52 17.85
CA CYS A 42 9.83 5.11 16.96
C CYS A 42 9.20 6.24 16.15
N GLU A 43 9.43 7.47 16.61
CA GLU A 43 8.91 8.70 16.00
C GLU A 43 9.37 8.86 14.55
N THR A 44 10.62 8.51 14.25
CA THR A 44 11.19 8.58 12.89
C THR A 44 10.40 7.71 11.91
N CYS A 45 10.05 6.48 12.29
CA CYS A 45 9.28 5.59 11.42
C CYS A 45 7.82 6.05 11.27
N SER A 46 7.25 6.64 12.33
CA SER A 46 5.93 7.27 12.27
C SER A 46 5.89 8.51 11.37
N ALA A 47 6.94 9.34 11.42
CA ALA A 47 7.10 10.49 10.53
C ALA A 47 7.32 10.06 9.08
N TYR A 48 8.16 9.05 8.86
CA TYR A 48 8.39 8.47 7.52
C TYR A 48 7.09 7.95 6.89
N GLU A 49 6.24 7.24 7.63
CA GLU A 49 4.95 6.78 7.10
C GLU A 49 4.07 7.94 6.62
N LYS A 50 4.05 9.06 7.36
CA LYS A 50 3.30 10.25 6.95
C LYS A 50 3.89 10.87 5.67
N GLN A 51 5.21 10.95 5.58
CA GLN A 51 5.92 11.48 4.42
C GLN A 51 5.71 10.61 3.17
N SER A 52 5.88 9.29 3.29
CA SER A 52 5.67 8.33 2.19
C SER A 52 4.24 8.43 1.65
N LYS A 53 3.22 8.45 2.53
CA LYS A 53 1.81 8.65 2.12
C LYS A 53 1.54 10.01 1.48
N PHE A 54 2.25 11.06 1.90
CA PHE A 54 2.11 12.36 1.29
C PHE A 54 2.68 12.37 -0.13
N MET A 55 3.88 11.79 -0.32
CA MET A 55 4.50 11.65 -1.64
C MET A 55 3.62 10.87 -2.59
N ASP A 56 3.08 9.73 -2.14
CA ASP A 56 2.16 8.91 -2.93
C ASP A 56 0.94 9.71 -3.41
N LYS A 57 0.30 10.48 -2.51
CA LYS A 57 -0.84 11.35 -2.88
C LYS A 57 -0.47 12.43 -3.89
N VAL A 58 0.70 13.06 -3.74
CA VAL A 58 1.16 14.11 -4.65
C VAL A 58 1.45 13.52 -6.03
N LEU A 59 2.18 12.40 -6.08
CA LEU A 59 2.49 11.71 -7.33
C LEU A 59 1.23 11.20 -8.02
N HIS A 60 0.31 10.59 -7.28
CA HIS A 60 -0.98 10.14 -7.82
C HIS A 60 -1.76 11.30 -8.44
N ARG A 61 -1.82 12.44 -7.75
CA ARG A 61 -2.46 13.64 -8.33
C ARG A 61 -1.76 14.14 -9.57
N GLN A 62 -0.43 14.18 -9.61
CA GLN A 62 0.30 14.66 -10.79
C GLN A 62 0.14 13.73 -11.99
N ILE A 63 0.20 12.41 -11.78
CA ILE A 63 0.05 11.41 -12.84
C ILE A 63 -1.39 11.39 -13.38
N HIS A 64 -2.39 11.58 -12.51
CA HIS A 64 -3.80 11.53 -12.92
C HIS A 64 -4.44 12.89 -13.22
N ALA A 65 -3.78 14.02 -12.91
CA ALA A 65 -4.28 15.36 -13.23
C ALA A 65 -4.38 15.60 -14.76
N ASP A 66 -3.55 14.93 -15.55
CA ASP A 66 -3.60 14.98 -17.02
C ASP A 66 -4.51 13.88 -17.62
N SER A 67 -5.09 12.99 -16.80
CA SER A 67 -5.86 11.82 -17.27
C SER A 67 -7.37 12.06 -17.40
N GLU A 68 -7.85 13.29 -17.23
CA GLU A 68 -9.13 13.72 -17.84
C GLU A 68 -9.01 13.90 -19.37
N ALA A 69 -7.84 13.62 -19.96
CA ALA A 69 -7.76 13.29 -21.38
C ALA A 69 -8.37 11.89 -21.60
N ASP A 70 -9.69 11.88 -21.80
CA ASP A 70 -10.47 10.99 -22.67
C ASP A 70 -9.72 9.72 -23.12
N LEU A 71 -9.47 8.78 -22.20
CA LEU A 71 -9.06 7.45 -22.59
C LEU A 71 -10.22 6.87 -23.40
N PRO A 72 -10.03 6.48 -24.67
CA PRO A 72 -11.11 5.89 -25.44
C PRO A 72 -11.58 4.65 -24.69
N ILE A 73 -12.79 4.69 -24.15
CA ILE A 73 -13.44 3.53 -23.57
C ILE A 73 -13.66 2.55 -24.73
N ILE A 74 -12.71 1.65 -24.95
CA ILE A 74 -12.87 0.53 -25.88
C ILE A 74 -13.91 -0.40 -25.25
N LYS A 75 -15.19 -0.13 -25.51
CA LYS A 75 -16.31 -0.96 -25.07
C LYS A 75 -16.24 -2.30 -25.80
N ASN A 76 -15.69 -3.31 -25.14
CA ASN A 76 -15.78 -4.69 -25.62
C ASN A 76 -17.17 -5.26 -25.30
N LYS A 77 -18.11 -5.05 -26.23
CA LYS A 77 -19.51 -5.52 -26.10
C LYS A 77 -19.60 -7.03 -25.89
N GLU A 78 -18.73 -7.80 -26.53
CA GLU A 78 -18.71 -9.26 -26.43
C GLU A 78 -18.41 -9.74 -25.00
N LEU A 79 -17.47 -9.08 -24.30
CA LEU A 79 -17.18 -9.37 -22.90
C LEU A 79 -18.35 -9.00 -21.97
N GLN A 80 -19.02 -7.87 -22.24
CA GLN A 80 -20.18 -7.45 -21.45
C GLN A 80 -21.33 -8.46 -21.58
N ASP A 81 -21.64 -8.91 -22.79
CA ASP A 81 -22.71 -9.88 -23.04
C ASP A 81 -22.41 -11.25 -22.42
N LYS A 82 -21.13 -11.67 -22.40
CA LYS A 82 -20.68 -12.88 -21.70
C LYS A 82 -20.80 -12.79 -20.17
N ILE A 83 -20.64 -11.60 -19.59
CA ILE A 83 -20.83 -11.41 -18.14
C ILE A 83 -22.32 -11.42 -17.80
N ILE A 84 -23.14 -10.69 -18.57
CA ILE A 84 -24.59 -10.60 -18.36
C ILE A 84 -25.26 -11.98 -18.50
N SER A 85 -24.85 -12.77 -19.49
CA SER A 85 -25.39 -14.12 -19.70
C SER A 85 -25.03 -15.11 -18.59
N LYS A 86 -23.97 -14.87 -17.80
CA LYS A 86 -23.62 -15.67 -16.63
C LYS A 86 -24.34 -15.25 -15.34
N CYS A 87 -25.03 -14.12 -15.34
CA CYS A 87 -25.83 -13.64 -14.21
C CYS A 87 -27.33 -13.99 -14.35
N LYS A 88 -27.73 -14.67 -15.44
CA LYS A 88 -29.02 -15.35 -15.60
C LYS A 88 -28.88 -16.82 -15.28
#